data_AF-A0A2K5SDP9-F1
#
_entry.id   AF-A0A2K5SDP9-F1
#
_cell.length_a   1.000
_cell.length_b   1.000
_cell.length_c   1.000
_cell.angle_alpha   90.00
_cell.angle_beta   90.00
_cell.angle_gamma   90.00
#
_symmetry.space_group_name_H-M   'P 1'
#
loop_
_entity.id
_entity.type
_entity.pdbx_description
1 polymer ?
#
loop_
_entity_poly.entity_id
_entity_poly.type
_entity_poly.pdbx_seq_one_letter_code
_entity_poly.pdbx_strand_id
1 'polypeptide(L)'
;VRKRAIQTLWTVLDAIDQMWLPVVRTWRLNDRHYGGLTGLNKAETAAKHGEAQVKRWRRSYDVPPPPMDKDRRYADLTEDQLPFCEALPFWNEEIVPQIKEGKWVLTAAHGNSLRGVVKHLDGLSEEAIMELNLPTGIPINLKPIKPMQFLGDEETMHKAMEAVAAQGKAKK
;
A
#
# COMPACT_ATOMS: atom_id res chain seq x y z
N VAL A 1 1.62 -11.93 -7.19
CA VAL A 1 2.30 -11.08 -6.16
C VAL A 1 3.37 -10.22 -6.84
N ARG A 2 3.57 -8.95 -6.44
CA ARG A 2 4.50 -8.02 -7.12
C ARG A 2 5.96 -8.24 -6.71
N LYS A 3 6.87 -8.35 -7.70
CA LYS A 3 8.32 -8.60 -7.48
C LYS A 3 8.99 -7.59 -6.55
N ARG A 4 8.64 -6.29 -6.65
CA ARG A 4 9.25 -5.23 -5.84
C ARG A 4 9.11 -5.45 -4.33
N ALA A 5 7.94 -5.90 -3.84
CA ALA A 5 7.75 -6.17 -2.42
C ALA A 5 8.56 -7.39 -1.96
N ILE A 6 8.66 -8.42 -2.81
CA ILE A 6 9.46 -9.62 -2.55
C ILE A 6 10.95 -9.26 -2.45
N GLN A 7 11.45 -8.44 -3.38
CA GLN A 7 12.84 -7.97 -3.36
C GLN A 7 13.13 -7.11 -2.13
N THR A 8 12.23 -6.18 -1.77
CA THR A 8 12.37 -5.40 -0.53
C THR A 8 12.44 -6.30 0.70
N LEU A 9 11.56 -7.32 0.80
CA LEU A 9 11.61 -8.27 1.91
C LEU A 9 12.95 -8.99 1.97
N TRP A 10 13.42 -9.52 0.84
CA TRP A 10 14.71 -10.22 0.80
C TRP A 10 15.88 -9.33 1.18
N THR A 11 15.93 -8.08 0.71
CA THR A 11 16.98 -7.13 1.12
C THR A 11 16.96 -6.89 2.63
N VAL A 12 15.77 -6.81 3.26
CA VAL A 12 15.67 -6.65 4.71
C VAL A 12 16.10 -7.93 5.44
N LEU A 13 15.64 -9.10 5.00
CA LEU A 13 15.99 -10.39 5.62
C LEU A 13 17.50 -10.68 5.53
N ASP A 14 18.12 -10.35 4.40
CA ASP A 14 19.56 -10.47 4.20
C ASP A 14 20.33 -9.51 5.13
N ALA A 15 19.90 -8.26 5.22
CA ALA A 15 20.54 -7.26 6.08
C ALA A 15 20.46 -7.58 7.59
N ILE A 16 19.46 -8.35 8.02
CA ILE A 16 19.29 -8.77 9.43
C ILE A 16 19.70 -10.23 9.68
N ASP A 17 20.32 -10.90 8.69
CA ASP A 17 20.76 -12.30 8.74
C ASP A 17 19.66 -13.31 9.12
N GLN A 18 18.45 -13.12 8.58
CA GLN A 18 17.27 -13.95 8.86
C GLN A 18 16.58 -14.48 7.58
N MET A 19 17.38 -14.82 6.58
CA MET A 19 16.91 -15.40 5.31
C MET A 19 16.16 -16.73 5.46
N TRP A 20 16.30 -17.41 6.61
CA TRP A 20 15.66 -18.67 6.94
C TRP A 20 14.19 -18.54 7.40
N LEU A 21 13.72 -17.31 7.68
CA LEU A 21 12.35 -17.10 8.15
C LEU A 21 11.30 -17.54 7.11
N PRO A 22 10.15 -18.07 7.55
CA PRO A 22 9.08 -18.47 6.64
C PRO A 22 8.48 -17.24 5.94
N VAL A 23 8.32 -17.33 4.60
CA VAL A 23 7.77 -16.24 3.77
C VAL A 23 6.46 -16.65 3.11
N VAL A 24 5.37 -16.00 3.52
CA VAL A 24 4.05 -16.13 2.88
C VAL A 24 3.86 -15.03 1.83
N ARG A 25 3.38 -15.40 0.64
CA ARG A 25 3.14 -14.48 -0.47
C ARG A 25 1.68 -14.55 -0.86
N THR A 26 0.98 -13.42 -0.83
CA THR A 26 -0.43 -13.35 -1.21
C THR A 26 -0.70 -12.20 -2.16
N TRP A 27 -1.67 -12.38 -3.05
CA TRP A 27 -2.14 -11.31 -3.92
C TRP A 27 -2.97 -10.27 -3.15
N ARG A 28 -3.51 -10.64 -1.98
CA ARG A 28 -4.29 -9.78 -1.10
C ARG A 28 -3.50 -8.58 -0.57
N LEU A 29 -2.17 -8.69 -0.53
CA LEU A 29 -1.24 -7.59 -0.19
C LEU A 29 -0.71 -6.82 -1.40
N ASN A 30 -1.21 -7.10 -2.61
CA ASN A 30 -0.85 -6.31 -3.78
C ASN A 30 -1.39 -4.88 -3.65
N ASP A 31 -0.75 -3.97 -4.38
CA ASP A 31 -1.19 -2.59 -4.47
C ASP A 31 -2.58 -2.50 -5.11
N ARG A 32 -3.27 -1.38 -4.87
CA ARG A 32 -4.58 -1.09 -5.45
C ARG A 32 -4.54 -1.33 -6.96
N HIS A 33 -5.55 -2.04 -7.48
CA HIS A 33 -5.72 -2.18 -8.92
C HIS A 33 -6.17 -0.84 -9.49
N TYR A 34 -5.34 -0.24 -10.35
CA TYR A 34 -5.58 1.08 -10.91
C TYR A 34 -6.45 1.07 -12.17
N GLY A 35 -7.01 -0.09 -12.54
CA GLY A 35 -7.86 -0.22 -13.72
C GLY A 35 -7.18 0.39 -14.94
N GLY A 36 -7.94 1.09 -15.78
CA GLY A 36 -7.47 1.75 -17.00
C GLY A 36 -6.39 2.83 -16.78
N LEU A 37 -6.08 3.20 -15.54
CA LEU A 37 -4.95 4.08 -15.22
C LEU A 37 -3.61 3.34 -15.12
N THR A 38 -3.62 2.01 -15.14
CA THR A 38 -2.38 1.23 -15.02
C THR A 38 -1.51 1.45 -16.24
N GLY A 39 -0.24 1.81 -16.03
CA GLY A 39 0.72 2.08 -17.10
C GLY A 39 0.72 3.53 -17.57
N LEU A 40 -0.26 4.35 -17.19
CA LEU A 40 -0.27 5.78 -17.52
C LEU A 40 0.67 6.57 -16.60
N ASN A 41 1.33 7.58 -17.16
CA ASN A 41 2.14 8.50 -16.40
C ASN A 41 1.24 9.39 -15.52
N LYS A 42 1.61 9.56 -14.25
CA LYS A 42 0.82 10.33 -13.27
C LYS A 42 0.67 11.80 -13.66
N ALA A 43 1.75 12.44 -14.14
CA ALA A 43 1.75 13.84 -14.50
C ALA A 43 0.91 14.08 -15.76
N GLU A 44 1.01 13.19 -16.75
CA GLU A 44 0.18 13.25 -17.98
C GLU A 44 -1.30 13.00 -17.66
N THR A 45 -1.58 12.04 -16.79
CA THR A 45 -2.96 11.77 -16.33
C THR A 45 -3.52 12.97 -15.57
N ALA A 46 -2.71 13.64 -14.75
CA ALA A 46 -3.10 14.85 -14.03
C ALA A 46 -3.32 16.04 -14.97
N ALA A 47 -2.50 16.19 -16.02
CA ALA A 47 -2.70 17.21 -17.05
C ALA A 47 -4.01 16.98 -17.84
N LYS A 48 -4.36 15.72 -18.11
CA LYS A 48 -5.56 15.35 -18.89
C LYS A 48 -6.85 15.36 -18.08
N HIS A 49 -6.82 14.91 -16.83
CA HIS A 49 -8.01 14.69 -16.01
C HIS A 49 -8.11 15.63 -14.80
N GLY A 50 -7.08 16.45 -14.56
CA GLY A 50 -6.99 17.35 -13.41
C GLY A 50 -6.41 16.66 -12.16
N GLU A 51 -5.60 17.41 -11.40
CA GLU A 51 -4.94 16.91 -10.18
C GLU A 51 -5.95 16.41 -9.12
N ALA A 52 -7.07 17.11 -8.95
CA ALA A 52 -8.11 16.75 -7.99
C ALA A 52 -8.78 15.39 -8.33
N GLN A 53 -8.98 15.09 -9.62
CA GLN A 53 -9.55 13.83 -10.06
C GLN A 53 -8.56 12.68 -9.87
N VAL A 54 -7.28 12.88 -10.24
CA VAL A 54 -6.21 11.90 -10.03
C VAL A 54 -5.99 11.64 -8.54
N LYS A 55 -6.08 12.67 -7.69
CA LYS A 55 -6.02 12.50 -6.23
C LYS A 55 -7.17 11.62 -5.73
N ARG A 56 -8.40 11.87 -6.19
CA ARG A 56 -9.57 11.03 -5.85
C ARG A 56 -9.38 9.58 -6.27
N TRP A 57 -9.05 9.29 -7.53
CA TRP A 57 -8.80 7.90 -7.98
C TRP A 57 -7.67 7.18 -7.24
N ARG A 58 -6.68 7.93 -6.74
CA ARG A 58 -5.54 7.33 -6.02
C ARG A 58 -5.78 7.15 -4.54
N ARG A 59 -6.57 8.02 -3.92
CA ARG A 59 -6.65 8.12 -2.46
C ARG A 59 -8.02 7.90 -1.86
N SER A 60 -9.10 8.10 -2.63
CA SER A 60 -10.46 7.80 -2.19
C SER A 60 -10.68 6.30 -2.14
N TYR A 61 -11.37 5.84 -1.09
CA TYR A 61 -11.81 4.46 -0.95
C TYR A 61 -13.00 4.15 -1.87
N ASP A 62 -13.88 5.14 -2.07
CA ASP A 62 -15.19 4.95 -2.71
C ASP A 62 -15.21 5.20 -4.21
N VAL A 63 -14.16 5.83 -4.76
CA VAL A 63 -14.13 6.17 -6.19
C VAL A 63 -13.28 5.15 -6.96
N PRO A 64 -13.88 4.24 -7.76
CA PRO A 64 -13.16 3.37 -8.69
C PRO A 64 -12.27 4.16 -9.65
N PRO A 65 -11.09 3.65 -9.99
CA PRO A 65 -10.46 4.07 -11.24
C PRO A 65 -11.31 3.59 -12.43
N PRO A 66 -11.17 4.20 -13.62
CA PRO A 66 -11.77 3.70 -14.85
C PRO A 66 -11.50 2.20 -15.07
N PRO A 67 -12.42 1.45 -15.66
CA PRO A 67 -12.23 0.02 -15.92
C PRO A 67 -11.07 -0.22 -16.90
N MET A 68 -10.49 -1.43 -16.85
CA MET A 68 -9.51 -1.92 -17.85
C MET A 68 -10.07 -3.18 -18.49
N ASP A 69 -9.68 -3.44 -19.73
CA ASP A 69 -9.83 -4.78 -20.33
C ASP A 69 -9.22 -5.86 -19.44
N LYS A 70 -9.85 -7.04 -19.41
CA LYS A 70 -9.47 -8.14 -18.50
C LYS A 70 -8.00 -8.54 -18.69
N ASP A 71 -7.17 -8.20 -17.71
CA ASP A 71 -5.81 -8.68 -17.63
C ASP A 71 -5.82 -10.18 -17.32
N ARG A 72 -5.10 -10.96 -18.14
CA ARG A 72 -4.97 -12.42 -18.04
C ARG A 72 -4.58 -12.89 -16.63
N ARG A 73 -3.89 -12.06 -15.84
CA ARG A 73 -3.48 -12.36 -14.45
C ARG A 73 -4.64 -12.36 -13.44
N TYR A 74 -5.77 -11.76 -13.81
CA TYR A 74 -6.98 -11.65 -12.99
C TYR A 74 -8.18 -12.31 -13.69
N ALA A 75 -7.93 -13.16 -14.70
CA ALA A 75 -8.99 -13.79 -15.50
C ALA A 75 -9.92 -14.70 -14.67
N ASP A 76 -9.40 -15.26 -13.58
CA ASP A 76 -10.13 -16.17 -12.69
C ASP A 76 -10.84 -15.44 -11.53
N LEU A 77 -10.73 -14.10 -11.45
CA LEU A 77 -11.41 -13.29 -10.44
C LEU A 77 -12.70 -12.70 -11.03
N THR A 78 -13.81 -12.78 -10.30
CA THR A 78 -15.02 -12.02 -10.65
C THR A 78 -14.81 -10.53 -10.40
N GLU A 79 -15.62 -9.65 -11.00
CA GLU A 79 -15.52 -8.19 -10.77
C GLU A 79 -15.70 -7.83 -9.28
N ASP A 80 -16.49 -8.62 -8.57
CA ASP A 80 -16.72 -8.52 -7.12
C ASP A 80 -15.50 -9.01 -6.30
N GLN A 81 -14.69 -9.88 -6.89
CA GLN A 81 -13.44 -10.41 -6.34
C GLN A 81 -12.20 -9.62 -6.79
N LEU A 82 -12.35 -8.50 -7.49
CA LEU A 82 -11.31 -7.51 -7.75
C LEU A 82 -11.43 -6.39 -6.70
N PRO A 83 -10.96 -6.59 -5.47
CA PRO A 83 -11.53 -5.87 -4.36
C PRO A 83 -10.68 -4.63 -4.15
N PHE A 84 -11.36 -3.56 -3.78
CA PHE A 84 -10.77 -2.27 -3.49
C PHE A 84 -9.77 -2.34 -2.31
N CYS A 85 -9.84 -3.38 -1.46
CA CYS A 85 -8.84 -3.65 -0.42
C CYS A 85 -8.96 -5.07 0.17
N GLU A 86 -8.20 -6.05 -0.34
CA GLU A 86 -8.10 -7.40 0.27
C GLU A 86 -7.09 -7.49 1.43
N ALA A 87 -6.34 -6.42 1.66
CA ALA A 87 -5.27 -6.42 2.65
C ALA A 87 -5.83 -6.53 4.09
N LEU A 88 -7.02 -5.98 4.35
CA LEU A 88 -7.63 -5.99 5.67
C LEU A 88 -8.19 -7.37 6.08
N PRO A 89 -8.95 -8.09 5.23
CA PRO A 89 -9.30 -9.49 5.50
C PRO A 89 -8.07 -10.36 5.78
N PHE A 90 -7.04 -10.29 4.93
CA PHE A 90 -5.80 -11.03 5.15
C PHE A 90 -5.09 -10.65 6.46
N TRP A 91 -5.09 -9.37 6.82
CA TRP A 91 -4.56 -8.90 8.10
C TRP A 91 -5.27 -9.57 9.28
N ASN A 92 -6.59 -9.58 9.29
CA ASN A 92 -7.38 -10.16 10.38
C ASN A 92 -7.30 -11.69 10.45
N GLU A 93 -7.29 -12.36 9.30
CA GLU A 93 -7.31 -13.83 9.20
C GLU A 93 -5.93 -14.45 9.45
N GLU A 94 -4.85 -13.82 8.98
CA GLU A 94 -3.53 -14.45 8.94
C GLU A 94 -2.48 -13.73 9.80
N ILE A 95 -2.49 -12.40 9.86
CA ILE A 95 -1.46 -11.63 10.56
C ILE A 95 -1.80 -11.49 12.06
N VAL A 96 -3.04 -11.10 12.37
CA VAL A 96 -3.50 -10.87 13.74
C VAL A 96 -3.33 -12.11 14.63
N PRO A 97 -3.66 -13.35 14.20
CA PRO A 97 -3.43 -14.54 15.01
C PRO A 97 -1.96 -14.75 15.36
N GLN A 98 -1.04 -14.53 14.41
CA GLN A 98 0.41 -14.66 14.64
C GLN A 98 0.89 -13.63 15.68
N ILE A 99 0.39 -12.39 15.62
CA ILE A 99 0.71 -11.35 16.61
C ILE A 99 0.17 -11.75 18.01
N LYS A 100 -1.05 -12.30 18.08
CA LYS A 100 -1.64 -12.77 19.35
C LYS A 100 -0.87 -13.94 19.97
N GLU A 101 -0.21 -14.76 19.16
CA GLU A 101 0.72 -15.80 19.61
C GLU A 101 2.09 -15.25 20.08
N GLY A 102 2.29 -13.93 20.04
CA GLY A 102 3.53 -13.28 20.47
C GLY A 102 4.63 -13.27 19.41
N LYS A 103 4.31 -13.61 18.15
CA LYS A 103 5.29 -13.59 17.05
C LYS A 103 5.49 -12.17 16.53
N TRP A 104 6.72 -11.88 16.11
CA TRP A 104 7.05 -10.67 15.37
C TRP A 104 6.79 -10.90 13.89
N VAL A 105 5.97 -10.06 13.27
CA VAL A 105 5.59 -10.18 11.86
C VAL A 105 6.16 -9.02 11.06
N LEU A 106 6.97 -9.33 10.05
CA LEU A 106 7.46 -8.37 9.06
C LEU A 106 6.58 -8.43 7.82
N THR A 107 5.97 -7.31 7.43
CA THR A 107 5.13 -7.21 6.22
C THR A 107 5.76 -6.25 5.21
N ALA A 108 6.17 -6.77 4.05
CA ALA A 108 6.59 -5.95 2.91
C ALA A 108 5.43 -5.88 1.89
N ALA A 109 4.84 -4.70 1.72
CA ALA A 109 3.67 -4.50 0.85
C ALA A 109 3.75 -3.15 0.10
N HIS A 110 2.60 -2.56 -0.21
CA HIS A 110 2.50 -1.34 -1.00
C HIS A 110 1.72 -0.24 -0.29
N GLY A 111 1.86 1.00 -0.79
CA GLY A 111 1.28 2.17 -0.14
C GLY A 111 -0.23 2.07 0.09
N ASN A 112 -1.02 1.69 -0.93
CA ASN A 112 -2.48 1.64 -0.74
C ASN A 112 -2.95 0.44 0.08
N SER A 113 -2.30 -0.72 -0.09
CA SER A 113 -2.62 -1.90 0.72
C SER A 113 -2.34 -1.64 2.20
N LEU A 114 -1.21 -1.01 2.52
CA LEU A 114 -0.85 -0.65 3.90
C LEU A 114 -1.73 0.47 4.46
N ARG A 115 -2.12 1.45 3.64
CA ARG A 115 -3.07 2.51 4.06
C ARG A 115 -4.39 1.93 4.55
N GLY A 116 -4.93 0.90 3.89
CA GLY A 116 -6.14 0.22 4.34
C GLY A 116 -6.01 -0.39 5.74
N VAL A 117 -4.88 -1.04 6.00
CA VAL A 117 -4.57 -1.62 7.32
C VAL A 117 -4.39 -0.52 8.38
N VAL A 118 -3.61 0.53 8.06
CA VAL A 118 -3.38 1.66 8.98
C VAL A 118 -4.69 2.37 9.33
N LYS A 119 -5.56 2.63 8.34
CA LYS A 119 -6.88 3.23 8.57
C LYS A 119 -7.67 2.44 9.61
N HIS A 120 -7.67 1.11 9.49
CA HIS A 120 -8.38 0.22 10.41
C HIS A 120 -7.76 0.23 11.81
N LEU A 121 -6.43 0.19 11.93
CA LEU A 121 -5.73 0.15 13.22
C LEU A 121 -5.80 1.49 13.98
N ASP A 122 -5.61 2.60 13.28
CA ASP A 122 -5.55 3.95 13.88
C ASP A 122 -6.92 4.65 13.89
N GLY A 123 -7.98 4.01 13.40
CA GLY A 123 -9.34 4.58 13.37
C GLY A 123 -9.45 5.86 12.56
N LEU A 124 -8.70 5.98 11.47
CA LEU A 124 -8.63 7.22 10.67
C LEU A 124 -9.93 7.46 9.90
N SER A 125 -10.36 8.73 9.84
CA SER A 125 -11.47 9.17 8.99
C SER A 125 -11.11 9.09 7.50
N GLU A 126 -12.10 9.19 6.60
CA GLU A 126 -11.88 9.23 5.15
C GLU A 126 -10.97 10.40 4.73
N GLU A 127 -11.14 11.55 5.40
CA GLU A 127 -10.33 12.74 5.15
C GLU A 127 -8.88 12.53 5.61
N ALA A 128 -8.70 11.98 6.81
CA ALA A 128 -7.38 11.71 7.37
C ALA A 128 -6.61 10.68 6.53
N ILE A 129 -7.27 9.58 6.10
CA ILE A 129 -6.61 8.60 5.25
C ILE A 129 -6.25 9.20 3.90
N MET A 130 -7.09 10.07 3.32
CA MET A 130 -6.81 10.75 2.06
C MET A 130 -5.56 11.63 2.10
N GLU A 131 -5.19 12.19 3.24
CA GLU A 131 -3.95 12.96 3.35
C GLU A 131 -2.73 12.11 3.73
N LEU A 132 -2.94 10.93 4.30
CA LEU A 132 -1.86 10.04 4.70
C LEU A 132 -1.00 9.59 3.51
N ASN A 133 0.29 9.93 3.58
CA ASN A 133 1.32 9.48 2.65
C ASN A 133 2.29 8.54 3.37
N LEU A 134 2.28 7.27 2.98
CA LEU A 134 3.28 6.33 3.45
C LEU A 134 4.55 6.49 2.62
N PRO A 135 5.69 6.89 3.22
CA PRO A 135 6.97 6.95 2.55
C PRO A 135 7.40 5.55 2.05
N THR A 136 8.14 5.53 0.95
CA THR A 136 8.64 4.27 0.36
C THR A 136 9.95 3.88 1.04
N GLY A 137 10.06 2.63 1.47
CA GLY A 137 11.31 2.08 2.03
C GLY A 137 11.61 2.45 3.48
N ILE A 138 10.69 3.16 4.16
CA ILE A 138 10.81 3.46 5.59
C ILE A 138 10.00 2.45 6.40
N PRO A 139 10.60 1.73 7.37
CA PRO A 139 9.87 0.78 8.20
C PRO A 139 8.80 1.47 9.06
N ILE A 140 7.67 0.80 9.24
CA ILE A 140 6.54 1.27 10.05
C ILE A 140 6.30 0.25 11.16
N ASN A 141 6.32 0.71 12.40
CA ASN A 141 5.91 -0.08 13.55
C ASN A 141 4.40 0.06 13.76
N LEU A 142 3.67 -1.02 13.52
CA LEU A 142 2.23 -1.11 13.77
C LEU A 142 2.01 -1.87 15.06
N LYS A 143 1.51 -1.17 16.10
CA LYS A 143 1.10 -1.81 17.36
C LYS A 143 -0.41 -1.71 17.46
N PRO A 144 -1.17 -2.81 17.62
CA PRO A 144 -2.63 -2.72 17.74
C PRO A 144 -3.13 -1.86 18.92
N ILE A 145 -2.25 -1.46 19.84
CA ILE A 145 -2.54 -0.73 21.07
C ILE A 145 -1.92 0.68 21.05
N LYS A 146 -1.15 1.05 20.02
CA LYS A 146 -0.51 2.37 19.91
C LYS A 146 -0.55 2.85 18.46
N PRO A 147 -0.70 4.16 18.22
CA PRO A 147 -0.63 4.71 16.87
C PRO A 147 0.62 4.23 16.13
N MET A 148 0.52 4.11 14.80
CA MET A 148 1.69 3.73 14.01
C MET A 148 2.85 4.71 14.21
N GLN A 149 4.07 4.17 14.17
CA GLN A 149 5.29 4.97 14.28
C GLN A 149 6.27 4.57 13.18
N PHE A 150 6.75 5.55 12.42
CA PHE A 150 7.83 5.33 11.48
C PHE A 150 9.18 5.17 12.19
N LEU A 151 10.07 4.35 11.62
CA LEU A 151 11.41 4.13 12.15
C LEU A 151 12.44 4.80 11.24
N GLY A 152 13.20 5.76 11.78
CA GLY A 152 14.22 6.52 11.06
C GLY A 152 14.41 7.93 11.63
N ASP A 153 15.34 8.70 11.07
CA ASP A 153 15.53 10.11 11.41
C ASP A 153 14.47 11.01 10.76
N GLU A 154 14.12 12.11 11.43
CA GLU A 154 13.04 13.02 11.01
C GLU A 154 13.29 13.68 9.65
N GLU A 155 14.54 13.94 9.29
CA GLU A 155 14.89 14.60 8.04
C GLU A 155 14.64 13.68 6.83
N THR A 156 15.11 12.43 6.91
CA THR A 156 14.87 11.39 5.91
C THR A 156 13.36 11.13 5.76
N MET A 157 12.64 11.12 6.88
CA MET A 157 11.20 10.95 6.91
C MET A 157 10.46 12.05 6.15
N HIS A 158 10.74 13.32 6.47
CA HIS A 158 10.10 14.46 5.84
C HIS A 158 10.32 14.46 4.33
N LYS A 159 11.58 14.29 3.90
CA LYS A 159 11.95 14.22 2.48
C LYS A 159 11.22 13.10 1.74
N ALA A 160 11.09 11.92 2.36
CA ALA A 160 10.41 10.80 1.75
C ALA A 160 8.88 11.02 1.62
N MET A 161 8.25 11.64 2.62
CA MET A 161 6.83 11.98 2.57
C MET A 161 6.52 13.03 1.50
N GLU A 162 7.33 14.08 1.41
CA GLU A 162 7.22 15.10 0.36
C GLU A 162 7.41 14.51 -1.03
N ALA A 163 8.40 13.63 -1.20
CA ALA A 163 8.63 12.96 -2.47
C ALA A 163 7.40 12.17 -2.92
N VAL A 164 6.72 11.45 -2.02
CA VAL A 164 5.48 10.72 -2.33
C VAL A 164 4.34 11.68 -2.69
N ALA A 165 4.20 12.80 -1.97
CA ALA A 165 3.19 13.82 -2.26
C ALA A 165 3.40 14.50 -3.63
N ALA A 166 4.66 14.75 -4.00
CA ALA A 166 5.02 15.39 -5.27
C ALA A 166 4.71 14.53 -6.50
N GLN A 167 4.61 13.20 -6.38
CA GLN A 167 4.36 12.29 -7.52
C GLN A 167 3.03 12.54 -8.25
N GLY A 168 2.09 13.27 -7.66
CA GLY A 168 0.79 13.59 -8.26
C GLY A 168 0.71 14.96 -8.93
N LYS A 169 1.74 15.81 -8.80
CA LYS A 169 1.73 17.16 -9.36
C LYS A 169 2.08 17.11 -10.86
N ALA A 170 1.40 17.92 -11.67
CA ALA A 170 1.78 18.09 -13.07
C ALA A 170 3.21 18.67 -13.15
N LYS A 171 4.04 18.15 -14.06
CA LYS A 171 5.30 18.82 -14.39
C LYS A 171 4.94 20.11 -15.13
N LYS A 172 5.34 21.25 -14.57
CA LYS A 172 5.33 22.53 -15.29
C LYS A 172 6.29 22.48 -16.46
#